data_AF-A0A2D6F1G4-F1
#
_entry.id   AF-A0A2D6F1G4-F1
#
_cell.length_a   1.000
_cell.length_b   1.000
_cell.length_c   1.000
_cell.angle_alpha   90.00
_cell.angle_beta   90.00
_cell.angle_gamma   90.00
#
_symmetry.space_group_name_H-M   'P 1'
#
loop_
_entity.id
_entity.type
_entity.pdbx_description
1 polymer ?
#
loop_
_entity_poly.entity_id
_entity_poly.type
_entity_poly.pdbx_seq_one_letter_code
_entity_poly.pdbx_strand_id
1 'polypeptide(L)'
;MSKVIGLLALVIVLSVSFVQAGNVVVKNGEINATSGAIIDDNTFFVDSTNNRVGIGTKGPSDLFTVVGGNSTFSGGFAVGVSQLLVDNSTGFVGIGTASPGAKLEIEFDAASAGDKTLLLDGGSDSSSFPRLYMGGGSSSIAGVINRVKPGTDLYFDEATDTGKYIFRSTGDFTVAGNVGIGDTSPSHDLEVTGSGFFSGDLNVSGNLNVSGTSFLGFTIINADQIETNRINTTATGKNLTFATDNTERVRIDPDGNVGIGTAAPETLFHIIGGAPVFDVAGAATAYHHLYVGEGSPTDWRSYEGSTTASLQIQNSATRGLVLTPQSTGNARFMTSGGFDIYTGATVGTDTGTQGMTIDSSQNVGIGTTNPNALLQVEGDQAAGSTLALNASGVLYVNESNVGVGTVAPLRAIHAISAGALTRIRSEGGNGFSGGFEAISGDTDSAARNWAMVTDQTVVGDFQIQVSASQGTTPSTNVMAFLSGGEVGIGTTRPSHLLEVDGSVYVNGSLNVSGTGGDFVVNNSDLFVDT
;
A
#
# COMPACT_ATOMS: atom_id res chain seq x y z
N MET A 1 -127.58 -87.97 -51.33
CA MET A 1 -128.28 -87.77 -50.02
C MET A 1 -127.21 -87.35 -49.04
N SER A 2 -127.27 -86.28 -48.27
CA SER A 2 -128.37 -85.47 -47.76
C SER A 2 -127.68 -84.19 -47.24
N LYS A 3 -128.07 -83.00 -47.73
CA LYS A 3 -128.83 -81.98 -46.96
C LYS A 3 -127.98 -81.28 -45.88
N VAL A 4 -127.97 -79.96 -45.68
CA VAL A 4 -128.77 -78.80 -46.09
C VAL A 4 -128.30 -77.67 -45.14
N ILE A 5 -128.37 -76.39 -45.58
CA ILE A 5 -128.38 -75.16 -44.74
C ILE A 5 -127.05 -74.86 -44.01
N GLY A 6 -126.34 -73.75 -44.24
CA GLY A 6 -126.80 -72.37 -44.39
C GLY A 6 -126.68 -71.67 -43.03
N LEU A 7 -125.89 -70.59 -42.93
CA LEU A 7 -126.31 -69.34 -42.27
C LEU A 7 -125.23 -68.24 -42.37
N LEU A 8 -125.62 -67.20 -43.09
CA LEU A 8 -125.33 -65.78 -42.92
C LEU A 8 -124.74 -65.33 -41.55
N ALA A 9 -123.65 -64.55 -41.59
CA ALA A 9 -123.36 -63.40 -40.71
C ALA A 9 -122.27 -62.56 -41.41
N LEU A 10 -122.58 -61.47 -42.11
CA LEU A 10 -122.99 -60.15 -41.61
C LEU A 10 -121.92 -59.50 -40.71
N VAL A 11 -121.25 -58.49 -41.30
CA VAL A 11 -120.75 -57.25 -40.64
C VAL A 11 -119.53 -57.53 -39.76
N ILE A 12 -118.38 -56.91 -39.99
CA ILE A 12 -118.12 -55.47 -39.85
C ILE A 12 -117.04 -55.06 -40.85
N VAL A 13 -117.30 -53.95 -41.55
CA VAL A 13 -116.27 -53.11 -42.15
C VAL A 13 -115.34 -52.67 -41.02
N LEU A 14 -114.24 -53.39 -40.82
CA LEU A 14 -113.04 -52.78 -40.28
C LEU A 14 -112.17 -52.53 -41.49
N SER A 15 -112.18 -51.27 -41.91
CA SER A 15 -111.21 -50.69 -42.83
C SER A 15 -109.80 -51.06 -42.38
N VAL A 16 -109.24 -52.11 -42.96
CA VAL A 16 -107.81 -52.38 -42.89
C VAL A 16 -107.32 -52.38 -44.32
N SER A 17 -106.89 -51.20 -44.77
CA SER A 17 -106.19 -51.03 -46.04
C SER A 17 -104.88 -51.81 -45.98
N PHE A 18 -104.91 -53.09 -46.36
CA PHE A 18 -103.70 -53.86 -46.60
C PHE A 18 -103.12 -53.43 -47.95
N VAL A 19 -102.15 -52.51 -47.93
CA VAL A 19 -101.21 -52.37 -49.06
C VAL A 19 -100.21 -53.51 -48.92
N GLN A 20 -100.52 -54.68 -49.47
CA GLN A 20 -99.59 -55.81 -49.56
C GLN A 20 -98.75 -55.66 -50.83
N ALA A 21 -97.67 -54.91 -50.73
CA ALA A 21 -96.57 -54.94 -51.69
C ALA A 21 -95.38 -55.64 -51.02
N GLY A 22 -95.27 -56.96 -51.22
CA GLY A 22 -94.05 -57.75 -51.06
C GLY A 22 -93.49 -57.96 -49.65
N ASN A 23 -93.34 -56.92 -48.83
CA ASN A 23 -92.59 -56.98 -47.56
C ASN A 23 -93.05 -55.97 -46.49
N VAL A 24 -94.11 -55.19 -46.72
CA VAL A 24 -94.62 -54.21 -45.75
C VAL A 24 -96.03 -54.62 -45.30
N VAL A 25 -96.20 -54.87 -44.00
CA VAL A 25 -97.52 -55.07 -43.37
C VAL A 25 -97.83 -53.85 -42.52
N VAL A 26 -98.89 -53.11 -42.86
CA VAL A 26 -99.45 -52.06 -42.00
C VAL A 26 -100.57 -52.66 -41.17
N LYS A 27 -100.34 -52.86 -39.87
CA LYS A 27 -101.37 -53.33 -38.93
C LYS A 27 -101.47 -52.33 -37.78
N ASN A 28 -102.69 -51.87 -37.50
CA ASN A 28 -102.98 -50.92 -36.42
C ASN A 28 -102.12 -49.63 -36.45
N GLY A 29 -101.73 -49.17 -37.65
CA GLY A 29 -100.93 -47.95 -37.82
C GLY A 29 -99.41 -48.15 -37.73
N GLU A 30 -98.93 -49.35 -37.41
CA GLU A 30 -97.51 -49.68 -37.39
C GLU A 30 -97.08 -50.32 -38.72
N ILE A 31 -95.92 -49.89 -39.24
CA ILE A 31 -95.28 -50.46 -40.42
C ILE A 31 -94.31 -51.55 -39.95
N ASN A 32 -94.59 -52.81 -40.28
CA ASN A 32 -93.71 -53.94 -39.98
C ASN A 32 -93.08 -54.49 -41.28
N ALA A 33 -91.77 -54.30 -41.41
CA ALA A 33 -90.99 -54.71 -42.58
C ALA A 33 -89.89 -55.69 -42.16
N THR A 34 -90.04 -56.96 -42.53
CA THR A 34 -89.18 -58.06 -42.06
C THR A 34 -87.85 -58.19 -42.83
N SER A 35 -87.76 -57.58 -44.02
CA SER A 35 -86.56 -57.63 -44.87
C SER A 35 -85.91 -56.25 -45.05
N GLY A 36 -86.05 -55.38 -44.04
CA GLY A 36 -85.55 -54.01 -44.08
C GLY A 36 -86.57 -53.01 -44.65
N ALA A 37 -86.20 -51.74 -44.66
CA ALA A 37 -87.06 -50.63 -45.09
C ALA A 37 -86.26 -49.63 -45.91
N ILE A 38 -86.85 -49.11 -46.99
CA ILE A 38 -86.28 -48.02 -47.79
C ILE A 38 -87.34 -46.94 -47.92
N ILE A 39 -87.04 -45.74 -47.46
CA ILE A 39 -87.88 -44.55 -47.59
C ILE A 39 -87.08 -43.55 -48.42
N ASP A 40 -87.60 -43.26 -49.61
CA ASP A 40 -87.04 -42.31 -50.58
C ASP A 40 -85.55 -42.57 -50.89
N ASP A 41 -85.31 -43.57 -51.74
CA ASP A 41 -84.00 -44.02 -52.25
C ASP A 41 -82.89 -44.14 -51.19
N ASN A 42 -82.23 -43.03 -50.84
CA ASN A 42 -81.18 -42.97 -49.83
C ASN A 42 -81.60 -42.27 -48.53
N THR A 43 -82.75 -41.60 -48.45
CA THR A 43 -83.16 -40.77 -47.30
C THR A 43 -83.26 -41.55 -45.98
N PHE A 44 -83.92 -42.71 -45.93
CA PHE A 44 -83.86 -43.62 -44.76
C PHE A 44 -83.87 -45.07 -45.20
N PHE A 45 -82.88 -45.83 -44.75
CA PHE A 45 -82.62 -47.21 -45.15
C PHE A 45 -82.37 -48.07 -43.91
N VAL A 46 -82.99 -49.24 -43.84
CA VAL A 46 -82.77 -50.25 -42.80
C VAL A 46 -82.27 -51.51 -43.49
N ASP A 47 -81.03 -51.88 -43.21
CA ASP A 47 -80.43 -53.14 -43.63
C ASP A 47 -80.68 -54.19 -42.55
N SER A 48 -81.73 -55.00 -42.75
CA SER A 48 -82.05 -56.11 -41.85
C SER A 48 -81.03 -57.26 -41.93
N THR A 49 -80.20 -57.32 -42.96
CA THR A 49 -79.20 -58.39 -43.14
C THR A 49 -78.01 -58.16 -42.22
N ASN A 50 -77.56 -56.92 -42.13
CA ASN A 50 -76.38 -56.54 -41.33
C ASN A 50 -76.74 -55.83 -40.01
N ASN A 51 -78.03 -55.66 -39.71
CA ASN A 51 -78.57 -54.92 -38.56
C ASN A 51 -78.07 -53.47 -38.52
N ARG A 52 -78.27 -52.71 -39.61
CA ARG A 52 -77.79 -51.32 -39.70
C ARG A 52 -78.90 -50.37 -40.14
N VAL A 53 -78.82 -49.12 -39.73
CA VAL A 53 -79.74 -48.06 -40.15
C VAL A 53 -78.94 -46.93 -40.81
N GLY A 54 -79.32 -46.57 -42.03
CA GLY A 54 -78.76 -45.48 -42.83
C GLY A 54 -79.75 -44.33 -42.99
N ILE A 55 -79.28 -43.10 -42.94
CA ILE A 55 -80.00 -41.89 -43.40
C ILE A 55 -79.13 -41.22 -44.45
N GLY A 56 -79.68 -40.89 -45.61
CA GLY A 56 -78.95 -40.36 -46.77
C GLY A 56 -77.98 -41.35 -47.46
N THR A 57 -77.97 -42.64 -47.08
CA THR A 57 -77.17 -43.71 -47.71
C THR A 57 -77.92 -45.05 -47.74
N LYS A 58 -77.68 -45.85 -48.79
CA LYS A 58 -78.17 -47.23 -48.94
C LYS A 58 -77.18 -48.30 -48.50
N GLY A 59 -75.97 -47.92 -48.10
CA GLY A 59 -74.90 -48.85 -47.73
C GLY A 59 -74.23 -48.45 -46.43
N PRO A 60 -74.94 -48.45 -45.28
CA PRO A 60 -74.34 -48.13 -44.00
C PRO A 60 -73.22 -49.13 -43.65
N SER A 61 -72.05 -48.62 -43.29
CA SER A 61 -70.90 -49.40 -42.82
C SER A 61 -70.95 -49.73 -41.33
N ASP A 62 -71.69 -48.93 -40.57
CA ASP A 62 -71.80 -48.99 -39.11
C ASP A 62 -73.26 -49.24 -38.69
N LEU A 63 -73.48 -49.54 -37.40
CA LEU A 63 -74.81 -49.81 -36.84
C LEU A 63 -75.81 -48.69 -37.14
N PHE A 64 -75.36 -47.43 -37.10
CA PHE A 64 -76.13 -46.26 -37.50
C PHE A 64 -75.25 -45.31 -38.31
N THR A 65 -75.66 -44.95 -39.52
CA THR A 65 -74.91 -44.07 -40.42
C THR A 65 -75.83 -42.96 -40.94
N VAL A 66 -75.39 -41.70 -40.85
CA VAL A 66 -76.07 -40.55 -41.46
C VAL A 66 -75.11 -39.91 -42.46
N VAL A 67 -75.50 -39.85 -43.73
CA VAL A 67 -74.70 -39.30 -44.83
C VAL A 67 -75.42 -38.09 -45.44
N GLY A 68 -74.69 -36.99 -45.58
CA GLY A 68 -75.21 -35.76 -46.20
C GLY A 68 -75.80 -34.77 -45.18
N GLY A 69 -74.98 -33.82 -44.73
CA GLY A 69 -75.37 -32.71 -43.84
C GLY A 69 -75.01 -32.91 -42.36
N ASN A 70 -75.29 -31.88 -41.54
CA ASN A 70 -75.06 -31.92 -40.09
C ASN A 70 -76.21 -32.65 -39.38
N SER A 71 -75.90 -33.60 -38.50
CA SER A 71 -76.88 -34.19 -37.58
C SER A 71 -76.96 -33.35 -36.29
N THR A 72 -78.16 -32.89 -35.95
CA THR A 72 -78.43 -32.11 -34.73
C THR A 72 -79.18 -32.95 -33.70
N PHE A 73 -78.66 -33.08 -32.49
CA PHE A 73 -79.34 -33.73 -31.36
C PHE A 73 -79.92 -32.68 -30.41
N SER A 74 -81.25 -32.50 -30.41
CA SER A 74 -81.92 -31.44 -29.62
C SER A 74 -81.83 -31.64 -28.10
N GLY A 75 -81.47 -32.84 -27.63
CA GLY A 75 -81.31 -33.17 -26.22
C GLY A 75 -79.85 -33.26 -25.75
N GLY A 76 -78.88 -32.94 -26.61
CA GLY A 76 -77.47 -33.22 -26.37
C GLY A 76 -77.03 -34.60 -26.88
N PHE A 77 -75.77 -34.95 -26.64
CA PHE A 77 -75.18 -36.22 -27.07
C PHE A 77 -74.46 -36.87 -25.90
N ALA A 78 -74.80 -38.11 -25.55
CA ALA A 78 -74.18 -38.84 -24.46
C ALA A 78 -73.73 -40.23 -24.93
N VAL A 79 -72.46 -40.53 -24.68
CA VAL A 79 -71.88 -41.87 -24.81
C VAL A 79 -71.65 -42.39 -23.41
N GLY A 80 -72.34 -43.48 -23.06
CA GLY A 80 -72.18 -44.16 -21.78
C GLY A 80 -72.22 -43.23 -20.57
N VAL A 81 -73.30 -42.44 -20.40
CA VAL A 81 -73.68 -41.45 -19.35
C VAL A 81 -72.61 -40.54 -18.71
N SER A 82 -71.39 -41.02 -18.48
CA SER A 82 -70.23 -40.28 -17.97
C SER A 82 -69.02 -40.34 -18.91
N GLN A 83 -69.00 -41.12 -20.00
CA GLN A 83 -67.77 -41.21 -20.84
C GLN A 83 -67.56 -39.97 -21.70
N LEU A 84 -68.58 -39.55 -22.45
CA LEU A 84 -68.61 -38.30 -23.20
C LEU A 84 -70.03 -37.74 -23.15
N LEU A 85 -70.18 -36.51 -22.67
CA LEU A 85 -71.45 -35.81 -22.61
C LEU A 85 -71.30 -34.43 -23.26
N VAL A 86 -72.15 -34.14 -24.23
CA VAL A 86 -72.42 -32.78 -24.72
C VAL A 86 -73.78 -32.38 -24.18
N ASP A 87 -73.79 -31.62 -23.08
CA ASP A 87 -75.01 -31.18 -22.43
C ASP A 87 -75.59 -29.96 -23.16
N ASN A 88 -76.76 -30.13 -23.77
CA ASN A 88 -77.42 -29.07 -24.51
C ASN A 88 -78.02 -27.97 -23.61
N SER A 89 -78.23 -28.24 -22.33
CA SER A 89 -78.79 -27.25 -21.39
C SER A 89 -77.77 -26.21 -20.95
N THR A 90 -76.51 -26.61 -20.80
CA THR A 90 -75.39 -25.76 -20.35
C THR A 90 -74.44 -25.39 -21.49
N GLY A 91 -74.42 -26.16 -22.58
CA GLY A 91 -73.45 -26.05 -23.66
C GLY A 91 -72.06 -26.57 -23.27
N PHE A 92 -71.97 -27.37 -22.22
CA PHE A 92 -70.72 -27.90 -21.69
C PHE A 92 -70.43 -29.30 -22.22
N VAL A 93 -69.14 -29.60 -22.34
CA VAL A 93 -68.65 -30.92 -22.74
C VAL A 93 -67.96 -31.57 -21.55
N GLY A 94 -68.47 -32.72 -21.12
CA GLY A 94 -67.87 -33.56 -20.09
C GLY A 94 -67.21 -34.79 -20.71
N ILE A 95 -65.99 -35.11 -20.29
CA ILE A 95 -65.32 -36.39 -20.54
C ILE A 95 -65.06 -37.02 -19.18
N GLY A 96 -65.57 -38.22 -18.94
CA GLY A 96 -65.47 -38.89 -17.65
C GLY A 96 -66.42 -38.37 -16.55
N THR A 97 -67.26 -37.37 -16.85
CA THR A 97 -68.27 -36.80 -15.92
C THR A 97 -69.65 -36.66 -16.56
N ALA A 98 -70.71 -36.91 -15.78
CA ALA A 98 -72.11 -36.75 -16.22
C ALA A 98 -72.69 -35.36 -15.89
N SER A 99 -71.93 -34.50 -15.21
CA SER A 99 -72.40 -33.18 -14.75
C SER A 99 -71.26 -32.17 -14.80
N PRO A 100 -70.80 -31.78 -16.02
CA PRO A 100 -69.70 -30.85 -16.16
C PRO A 100 -70.02 -29.50 -15.52
N GLY A 101 -69.10 -28.99 -14.70
CA GLY A 101 -69.13 -27.67 -14.08
C GLY A 101 -68.42 -26.58 -14.89
N ALA A 102 -67.75 -26.95 -15.98
CA ALA A 102 -67.06 -26.03 -16.89
C ALA A 102 -67.33 -26.37 -18.37
N LYS A 103 -67.06 -25.42 -19.28
CA LYS A 103 -67.29 -25.58 -20.73
C LYS A 103 -66.67 -26.85 -21.32
N LEU A 104 -65.49 -27.23 -20.83
CA LEU A 104 -64.90 -28.53 -21.06
C LEU A 104 -64.38 -29.02 -19.71
N GLU A 105 -64.90 -30.14 -19.22
CA GLU A 105 -64.41 -30.82 -18.02
C GLU A 105 -63.97 -32.23 -18.37
N ILE A 106 -62.77 -32.59 -17.91
CA ILE A 106 -62.21 -33.93 -18.06
C ILE A 106 -61.98 -34.46 -16.65
N GLU A 107 -62.87 -35.36 -16.22
CA GLU A 107 -62.78 -36.05 -14.95
C GLU A 107 -62.19 -37.45 -15.18
N PHE A 108 -61.19 -37.83 -14.39
CA PHE A 108 -60.58 -39.14 -14.48
C PHE A 108 -61.03 -40.01 -13.32
N ASP A 109 -61.49 -41.23 -13.59
CA ASP A 109 -61.89 -42.18 -12.55
C ASP A 109 -60.78 -42.37 -11.49
N ALA A 110 -61.17 -42.30 -10.21
CA ALA A 110 -60.28 -42.50 -9.08
C ALA A 110 -59.64 -43.90 -9.06
N ALA A 111 -60.29 -44.91 -9.66
CA ALA A 111 -59.89 -46.31 -9.57
C ALA A 111 -58.89 -46.80 -10.65
N SER A 112 -58.60 -46.01 -11.68
CA SER A 112 -57.74 -46.45 -12.79
C SER A 112 -56.28 -46.07 -12.56
N ALA A 113 -55.39 -47.07 -12.52
CA ALA A 113 -53.94 -46.93 -12.33
C ALA A 113 -53.18 -46.45 -13.59
N GLY A 114 -53.88 -45.87 -14.58
CA GLY A 114 -53.29 -45.32 -15.80
C GLY A 114 -52.96 -43.84 -15.69
N ASP A 115 -52.10 -43.34 -16.58
CA ASP A 115 -51.70 -41.94 -16.64
C ASP A 115 -52.92 -41.04 -16.88
N LYS A 116 -53.26 -40.20 -15.90
CA LYS A 116 -54.36 -39.23 -15.96
C LYS A 116 -53.92 -38.00 -16.77
N THR A 117 -53.79 -38.18 -18.07
CA THR A 117 -53.22 -37.20 -18.98
C THR A 117 -54.26 -36.68 -19.97
N LEU A 118 -54.26 -35.36 -20.18
CA LEU A 118 -54.74 -34.81 -21.45
C LEU A 118 -53.57 -34.91 -22.42
N LEU A 119 -53.56 -35.95 -23.25
CA LEU A 119 -52.56 -36.12 -24.30
C LEU A 119 -52.94 -35.24 -25.50
N LEU A 120 -52.05 -34.33 -25.88
CA LEU A 120 -52.07 -33.65 -27.16
C LEU A 120 -50.87 -34.19 -27.95
N ASP A 121 -51.11 -34.95 -29.03
CA ASP A 121 -50.07 -35.54 -29.87
C ASP A 121 -50.02 -34.80 -31.22
N GLY A 122 -48.80 -34.47 -31.67
CA GLY A 122 -48.53 -33.81 -32.96
C GLY A 122 -48.50 -34.76 -34.15
N GLY A 123 -48.56 -36.08 -33.89
CA GLY A 123 -48.33 -37.12 -34.89
C GLY A 123 -46.83 -37.31 -35.18
N SER A 124 -46.51 -38.21 -36.11
CA SER A 124 -45.13 -38.61 -36.47
C SER A 124 -44.30 -37.55 -37.20
N ASP A 125 -44.88 -36.38 -37.45
CA ASP A 125 -44.34 -35.41 -38.38
C ASP A 125 -43.57 -34.34 -37.60
N SER A 126 -42.25 -34.28 -37.78
CA SER A 126 -41.31 -33.47 -37.01
C SER A 126 -41.47 -31.94 -37.10
N SER A 127 -42.54 -31.46 -37.74
CA SER A 127 -42.87 -30.04 -37.91
C SER A 127 -44.15 -29.60 -37.19
N SER A 128 -44.91 -30.53 -36.61
CA SER A 128 -46.21 -30.26 -35.98
C SER A 128 -46.10 -30.47 -34.47
N PHE A 129 -46.12 -29.38 -33.71
CA PHE A 129 -46.18 -29.46 -32.25
C PHE A 129 -47.62 -29.31 -31.79
N PRO A 130 -48.14 -30.23 -30.97
CA PRO A 130 -49.43 -30.04 -30.33
C PRO A 130 -49.35 -28.81 -29.41
N ARG A 131 -50.31 -27.88 -29.53
CA ARG A 131 -50.34 -26.66 -28.71
C ARG A 131 -51.65 -26.60 -27.95
N LEU A 132 -51.57 -26.43 -26.63
CA LEU A 132 -52.68 -25.91 -25.85
C LEU A 132 -52.62 -24.37 -25.92
N TYR A 133 -53.50 -23.76 -26.71
CA TYR A 133 -53.61 -22.30 -26.74
C TYR A 133 -54.52 -21.82 -25.60
N MET A 134 -53.92 -21.15 -24.61
CA MET A 134 -54.66 -20.49 -23.53
C MET A 134 -54.62 -18.98 -23.80
N GLY A 135 -55.69 -18.46 -24.40
CA GLY A 135 -55.82 -17.04 -24.73
C GLY A 135 -56.99 -16.39 -23.98
N GLY A 136 -56.77 -15.17 -23.49
CA GLY A 136 -57.82 -14.34 -22.90
C GLY A 136 -58.35 -13.34 -23.92
N GLY A 137 -59.67 -13.22 -24.06
CA GLY A 137 -60.27 -12.27 -25.00
C GLY A 137 -60.27 -10.82 -24.51
N SER A 138 -60.38 -10.57 -23.19
CA SER A 138 -60.51 -9.20 -22.62
C SER A 138 -60.12 -9.07 -21.14
N SER A 139 -59.53 -10.10 -20.53
CA SER A 139 -59.16 -10.11 -19.10
C SER A 139 -57.65 -10.22 -18.96
N SER A 140 -57.07 -9.62 -17.92
CA SER A 140 -55.63 -9.51 -17.65
C SER A 140 -54.88 -10.85 -17.55
N ILE A 141 -55.57 -11.98 -17.70
CA ILE A 141 -55.06 -13.34 -17.53
C ILE A 141 -55.46 -14.13 -18.77
N ALA A 142 -54.47 -14.51 -19.59
CA ALA A 142 -54.69 -15.28 -20.82
C ALA A 142 -54.86 -16.79 -20.56
N GLY A 143 -54.29 -17.31 -19.47
CA GLY A 143 -54.38 -18.70 -19.05
C GLY A 143 -53.81 -18.90 -17.66
N VAL A 144 -54.42 -19.80 -16.88
CA VAL A 144 -53.92 -20.19 -15.55
C VAL A 144 -53.71 -21.70 -15.53
N ILE A 145 -52.49 -22.14 -15.27
CA ILE A 145 -52.21 -23.51 -14.83
C ILE A 145 -52.16 -23.46 -13.31
N ASN A 146 -53.22 -23.92 -12.65
CA ASN A 146 -53.36 -23.82 -11.20
C ASN A 146 -53.11 -25.16 -10.51
N ARG A 147 -52.45 -25.11 -9.34
CA ARG A 147 -52.29 -26.24 -8.44
C ARG A 147 -53.19 -26.04 -7.22
N VAL A 148 -54.15 -26.94 -7.01
CA VAL A 148 -55.13 -26.83 -5.92
C VAL A 148 -54.70 -27.58 -4.64
N LYS A 149 -53.69 -28.46 -4.71
CA LYS A 149 -53.22 -29.27 -3.57
C LYS A 149 -51.80 -28.87 -3.11
N PRO A 150 -51.59 -28.51 -1.83
CA PRO A 150 -50.26 -28.25 -1.26
C PRO A 150 -49.33 -29.46 -1.35
N GLY A 151 -48.03 -29.23 -1.59
CA GLY A 151 -46.99 -30.28 -1.57
C GLY A 151 -46.88 -31.14 -2.85
N THR A 152 -47.43 -30.69 -3.97
CA THR A 152 -47.24 -31.31 -5.30
C THR A 152 -46.59 -30.31 -6.23
N ASP A 153 -45.77 -30.76 -7.18
CA ASP A 153 -45.09 -29.86 -8.11
C ASP A 153 -45.81 -29.78 -9.44
N LEU A 154 -45.77 -28.59 -10.06
CA LEU A 154 -46.04 -28.48 -11.49
C LEU A 154 -44.77 -28.95 -12.20
N TYR A 155 -44.76 -30.21 -12.59
CA TYR A 155 -43.60 -30.83 -13.21
C TYR A 155 -43.63 -30.63 -14.72
N PHE A 156 -42.55 -30.06 -15.25
CA PHE A 156 -42.24 -30.11 -16.67
C PHE A 156 -41.13 -31.15 -16.80
N ASP A 157 -41.45 -32.31 -17.35
CA ASP A 157 -40.51 -33.43 -17.54
C ASP A 157 -40.26 -33.68 -19.01
N GLU A 158 -39.05 -34.14 -19.31
CA GLU A 158 -38.71 -34.76 -20.57
C GLU A 158 -37.88 -36.01 -20.28
N ALA A 159 -38.48 -37.19 -20.47
CA ALA A 159 -37.91 -38.46 -20.01
C ALA A 159 -36.58 -38.86 -20.70
N THR A 160 -36.25 -38.27 -21.86
CA THR A 160 -35.08 -38.67 -22.66
C THR A 160 -34.49 -37.59 -23.56
N ASP A 161 -35.12 -36.42 -23.70
CA ASP A 161 -34.69 -35.40 -24.65
C ASP A 161 -34.06 -34.19 -23.93
N THR A 162 -33.15 -33.51 -24.61
CA THR A 162 -32.43 -32.32 -24.11
C THR A 162 -33.22 -31.04 -24.33
N GLY A 163 -34.56 -31.13 -24.37
CA GLY A 163 -35.41 -30.01 -24.70
C GLY A 163 -35.24 -28.88 -23.70
N LYS A 164 -35.43 -27.66 -24.24
CA LYS A 164 -35.22 -26.43 -23.51
C LYS A 164 -36.56 -25.89 -23.06
N TYR A 165 -36.73 -25.71 -21.75
CA TYR A 165 -37.82 -24.88 -21.24
C TYR A 165 -37.50 -23.40 -21.51
N ILE A 166 -38.30 -22.79 -22.37
CA ILE A 166 -38.14 -21.37 -22.74
C ILE A 166 -39.38 -20.60 -22.31
N PHE A 167 -39.21 -19.71 -21.33
CA PHE A 167 -40.19 -18.70 -20.99
C PHE A 167 -39.94 -17.45 -21.86
N ARG A 168 -40.84 -17.18 -22.81
CA ARG A 168 -40.78 -15.97 -23.65
C ARG A 168 -41.83 -14.99 -23.17
N SER A 169 -41.39 -13.82 -22.70
CA SER A 169 -42.26 -12.68 -22.38
C SER A 169 -41.64 -11.41 -22.94
N THR A 170 -42.48 -10.50 -23.44
CA THR A 170 -42.08 -9.12 -23.76
C THR A 170 -42.27 -8.17 -22.59
N GLY A 171 -42.91 -8.62 -21.50
CA GLY A 171 -43.07 -7.90 -20.25
C GLY A 171 -42.41 -8.65 -19.09
N ASP A 172 -42.76 -8.27 -17.86
CA ASP A 172 -42.14 -8.83 -16.66
C ASP A 172 -42.44 -10.32 -16.49
N PHE A 173 -41.43 -11.08 -16.06
CA PHE A 173 -41.59 -12.43 -15.54
C PHE A 173 -41.42 -12.37 -14.02
N THR A 174 -42.54 -12.44 -13.30
CA THR A 174 -42.55 -12.38 -11.84
C THR A 174 -42.82 -13.77 -11.27
N VAL A 175 -41.94 -14.24 -10.40
CA VAL A 175 -42.15 -15.45 -9.60
C VAL A 175 -42.36 -15.05 -8.14
N ALA A 176 -43.44 -15.54 -7.53
CA ALA A 176 -43.66 -15.43 -6.10
C ALA A 176 -43.18 -16.73 -5.42
N GLY A 177 -42.15 -16.64 -4.58
CA GLY A 177 -41.51 -17.78 -3.91
C GLY A 177 -40.19 -18.20 -4.57
N ASN A 178 -39.65 -19.32 -4.11
CA ASN A 178 -38.31 -19.79 -4.47
C ASN A 178 -38.27 -20.45 -5.85
N VAL A 179 -37.24 -20.13 -6.63
CA VAL A 179 -36.92 -20.76 -7.91
C VAL A 179 -35.70 -21.66 -7.73
N GLY A 180 -35.90 -22.97 -7.85
CA GLY A 180 -34.81 -23.95 -7.90
C GLY A 180 -34.44 -24.28 -9.35
N ILE A 181 -33.15 -24.21 -9.69
CA ILE A 181 -32.61 -24.69 -10.97
C ILE A 181 -31.64 -25.83 -10.66
N GLY A 182 -32.02 -27.06 -11.03
CA GLY A 182 -31.28 -28.27 -10.64
C GLY A 182 -31.43 -28.66 -9.17
N ASP A 183 -32.25 -27.92 -8.40
CA ASP A 183 -32.60 -28.20 -7.02
C ASP A 183 -34.13 -28.30 -6.87
N THR A 184 -34.61 -29.39 -6.31
CA THR A 184 -36.04 -29.65 -6.05
C THR A 184 -36.50 -29.13 -4.69
N SER A 185 -35.62 -28.55 -3.89
CA SER A 185 -35.94 -28.04 -2.55
C SER A 185 -35.18 -26.75 -2.23
N PRO A 186 -35.34 -25.68 -3.05
CA PRO A 186 -34.59 -24.45 -2.91
C PRO A 186 -34.89 -23.76 -1.57
N SER A 187 -33.83 -23.38 -0.87
CA SER A 187 -33.86 -22.68 0.42
C SER A 187 -33.83 -21.16 0.29
N HIS A 188 -33.52 -20.66 -0.91
CA HIS A 188 -33.44 -19.23 -1.25
C HIS A 188 -34.39 -18.89 -2.41
N ASP A 189 -34.75 -17.60 -2.54
CA ASP A 189 -35.61 -17.09 -3.61
C ASP A 189 -35.14 -17.52 -5.02
N LEU A 190 -33.83 -17.63 -5.23
CA LEU A 190 -33.23 -18.28 -6.39
C LEU A 190 -32.05 -19.15 -5.94
N GLU A 191 -32.14 -20.45 -6.18
CA GLU A 191 -31.07 -21.41 -5.89
C GLU A 191 -30.74 -22.20 -7.16
N VAL A 192 -29.48 -22.13 -7.60
CA VAL A 192 -29.00 -22.82 -8.79
C VAL A 192 -27.96 -23.85 -8.37
N THR A 193 -28.33 -25.13 -8.38
CA THR A 193 -27.36 -26.22 -8.22
C THR A 193 -26.68 -26.46 -9.56
N GLY A 194 -25.60 -25.70 -9.81
CA GLY A 194 -24.86 -25.72 -11.07
C GLY A 194 -24.30 -24.36 -11.47
N SER A 195 -24.14 -24.13 -12.77
CA SER A 195 -23.56 -22.89 -13.32
C SER A 195 -24.63 -21.92 -13.78
N GLY A 196 -24.60 -20.68 -13.28
CA GLY A 196 -25.37 -19.56 -13.84
C GLY A 196 -24.55 -18.83 -14.90
N PHE A 197 -25.13 -18.58 -16.08
CA PHE A 197 -24.54 -17.74 -17.13
C PHE A 197 -25.44 -16.54 -17.41
N PHE A 198 -24.92 -15.34 -17.15
CA PHE A 198 -25.59 -14.08 -17.43
C PHE A 198 -24.85 -13.39 -18.59
N SER A 199 -25.48 -13.29 -19.75
CA SER A 199 -24.88 -12.64 -20.93
C SER A 199 -24.89 -11.12 -20.88
N GLY A 200 -25.54 -10.55 -19.86
CA GLY A 200 -25.56 -9.13 -19.54
C GLY A 200 -25.25 -8.94 -18.05
N ASP A 201 -25.69 -7.82 -17.49
CA ASP A 201 -25.36 -7.46 -16.11
C ASP A 201 -26.15 -8.29 -15.08
N LEU A 202 -25.47 -8.73 -14.02
CA LEU A 202 -26.09 -9.25 -12.81
C LEU A 202 -26.27 -8.09 -11.81
N ASN A 203 -27.49 -7.57 -11.68
CA ASN A 203 -27.81 -6.52 -10.72
C ASN A 203 -28.32 -7.14 -9.40
N VAL A 204 -27.59 -6.91 -8.31
CA VAL A 204 -27.94 -7.39 -6.96
C VAL A 204 -28.18 -6.16 -6.08
N SER A 205 -29.40 -6.02 -5.55
CA SER A 205 -29.77 -4.89 -4.68
C SER A 205 -29.19 -4.97 -3.27
N GLY A 206 -28.77 -6.15 -2.85
CA GLY A 206 -28.07 -6.42 -1.59
C GLY A 206 -26.61 -6.80 -1.82
N ASN A 207 -26.14 -7.77 -1.05
CA ASN A 207 -24.76 -8.24 -1.13
C ASN A 207 -24.61 -9.37 -2.17
N LEU A 208 -23.60 -9.27 -3.04
CA LEU A 208 -23.13 -10.40 -3.84
C LEU A 208 -22.05 -11.15 -3.04
N ASN A 209 -22.39 -12.33 -2.50
CA ASN A 209 -21.44 -13.20 -1.82
C ASN A 209 -20.92 -14.27 -2.80
N VAL A 210 -19.66 -14.15 -3.23
CA VAL A 210 -19.00 -15.16 -4.07
C VAL A 210 -18.10 -16.03 -3.19
N SER A 211 -18.54 -17.26 -2.93
CA SER A 211 -17.69 -18.27 -2.32
C SER A 211 -16.76 -18.88 -3.38
N GLY A 212 -15.46 -19.00 -3.05
CA GLY A 212 -14.46 -19.53 -3.97
C GLY A 212 -13.81 -18.46 -4.85
N THR A 213 -13.48 -18.82 -6.10
CA THR A 213 -12.75 -17.97 -7.03
C THR A 213 -13.69 -17.25 -8.00
N SER A 214 -13.60 -15.93 -8.07
CA SER A 214 -14.26 -15.14 -9.12
C SER A 214 -13.25 -14.77 -10.22
N PHE A 215 -13.65 -14.90 -11.48
CA PHE A 215 -12.87 -14.47 -12.65
C PHE A 215 -13.51 -13.22 -13.24
N LEU A 216 -13.10 -12.04 -12.76
CA LEU A 216 -13.57 -10.75 -13.27
C LEU A 216 -12.47 -10.12 -14.11
N GLY A 217 -12.76 -9.76 -15.36
CA GLY A 217 -11.79 -9.11 -16.25
C GLY A 217 -11.45 -7.69 -15.79
N PHE A 218 -12.46 -6.84 -15.65
CA PHE A 218 -12.37 -5.51 -15.04
C PHE A 218 -13.40 -5.43 -13.90
N THR A 219 -12.96 -4.99 -12.71
CA THR A 219 -13.84 -4.77 -11.56
C THR A 219 -13.73 -3.32 -11.14
N ILE A 220 -14.84 -2.59 -11.16
CA ILE A 220 -14.96 -1.25 -10.58
C ILE A 220 -15.82 -1.40 -9.32
N ILE A 221 -15.25 -1.08 -8.15
CA ILE A 221 -15.98 -1.06 -6.88
C ILE A 221 -16.30 0.41 -6.57
N ASN A 222 -17.50 0.86 -6.92
CA ASN A 222 -18.00 2.19 -6.55
C ASN A 222 -18.70 2.10 -5.19
N ALA A 223 -17.93 2.19 -4.11
CA ALA A 223 -18.46 2.11 -2.74
C ALA A 223 -17.86 3.21 -1.86
N ASP A 224 -18.67 3.75 -0.94
CA ASP A 224 -18.20 4.72 0.06
C ASP A 224 -17.19 4.11 1.04
N GLN A 225 -17.26 2.79 1.25
CA GLN A 225 -16.33 2.01 2.08
C GLN A 225 -16.03 0.67 1.39
N ILE A 226 -14.76 0.26 1.43
CA ILE A 226 -14.30 -1.08 1.01
C ILE A 226 -13.74 -1.78 2.25
N GLU A 227 -14.59 -2.52 2.95
CA GLU A 227 -14.16 -3.36 4.06
C GLU A 227 -13.77 -4.75 3.53
N THR A 228 -12.48 -5.03 3.47
CA THR A 228 -11.97 -6.32 3.02
C THR A 228 -10.90 -6.85 3.96
N ASN A 229 -11.03 -8.12 4.35
CA ASN A 229 -10.02 -8.81 5.16
C ASN A 229 -8.71 -9.01 4.39
N ARG A 230 -8.74 -9.04 3.04
CA ARG A 230 -7.55 -9.26 2.21
C ARG A 230 -7.78 -8.85 0.75
N ILE A 231 -6.91 -8.02 0.20
CA ILE A 231 -6.76 -7.78 -1.25
C ILE A 231 -5.51 -8.54 -1.70
N ASN A 232 -5.63 -9.52 -2.60
CA ASN A 232 -4.51 -10.32 -3.07
C ASN A 232 -4.57 -10.53 -4.59
N THR A 233 -3.42 -10.43 -5.27
CA THR A 233 -3.28 -10.77 -6.68
C THR A 233 -2.73 -12.19 -6.80
N THR A 234 -3.57 -13.16 -7.15
CA THR A 234 -3.13 -14.57 -7.32
C THR A 234 -2.58 -14.88 -8.71
N ALA A 235 -2.72 -13.95 -9.67
CA ALA A 235 -2.15 -14.09 -11.00
C ALA A 235 -0.62 -13.93 -10.96
N THR A 236 0.11 -14.93 -11.46
CA THR A 236 1.58 -14.92 -11.51
C THR A 236 2.10 -13.72 -12.29
N GLY A 237 3.06 -12.99 -11.69
CA GLY A 237 3.73 -11.86 -12.34
C GLY A 237 2.88 -10.59 -12.45
N LYS A 238 1.80 -10.46 -11.67
CA LYS A 238 0.95 -9.25 -11.66
C LYS A 238 1.21 -8.40 -10.42
N ASN A 239 1.13 -7.09 -10.62
CA ASN A 239 1.22 -6.10 -9.56
C ASN A 239 -0.13 -5.91 -8.87
N LEU A 240 -0.12 -5.53 -7.60
CA LEU A 240 -1.26 -4.89 -6.94
C LEU A 240 -1.09 -3.37 -7.08
N THR A 241 -1.94 -2.70 -7.85
CA THR A 241 -1.86 -1.25 -8.09
C THR A 241 -3.05 -0.50 -7.49
N PHE A 242 -2.79 0.68 -6.93
CA PHE A 242 -3.78 1.67 -6.52
C PHE A 242 -3.62 2.90 -7.40
N ALA A 243 -4.69 3.36 -8.03
CA ALA A 243 -4.66 4.48 -8.97
C ALA A 243 -5.76 5.51 -8.65
N THR A 244 -5.48 6.77 -8.95
CA THR A 244 -6.50 7.85 -8.95
C THR A 244 -6.38 8.62 -10.26
N ASP A 245 -7.53 8.99 -10.86
CA ASP A 245 -7.60 9.65 -12.17
C ASP A 245 -6.80 8.88 -13.26
N ASN A 246 -7.01 7.56 -13.32
CA ASN A 246 -6.30 6.63 -14.20
C ASN A 246 -4.75 6.65 -14.08
N THR A 247 -4.22 7.22 -12.99
CA THR A 247 -2.78 7.31 -12.74
C THR A 247 -2.41 6.45 -11.55
N GLU A 248 -1.50 5.48 -11.75
CA GLU A 248 -0.93 4.64 -10.70
C GLU A 248 -0.25 5.51 -9.63
N ARG A 249 -0.70 5.38 -8.37
CA ARG A 249 -0.15 6.09 -7.22
C ARG A 249 0.69 5.20 -6.35
N VAL A 250 0.24 3.96 -6.14
CA VAL A 250 0.93 2.96 -5.34
C VAL A 250 0.92 1.64 -6.08
N ARG A 251 2.00 0.88 -6.02
CA ARG A 251 2.06 -0.50 -6.49
C ARG A 251 2.77 -1.40 -5.52
N ILE A 252 2.44 -2.68 -5.58
CA ILE A 252 3.25 -3.78 -5.06
C ILE A 252 3.55 -4.69 -6.24
N ASP A 253 4.82 -4.85 -6.59
CA ASP A 253 5.23 -5.73 -7.69
C ASP A 253 5.23 -7.22 -7.28
N PRO A 254 5.47 -8.18 -8.19
CA PRO A 254 5.45 -9.60 -7.87
C PRO A 254 6.60 -10.05 -6.96
N ASP A 255 7.67 -9.26 -6.86
CA ASP A 255 8.82 -9.50 -5.99
C ASP A 255 8.59 -8.93 -4.57
N GLY A 256 7.47 -8.23 -4.37
CA GLY A 256 7.03 -7.67 -3.09
C GLY A 256 7.46 -6.22 -2.87
N ASN A 257 8.04 -5.56 -3.88
CA ASN A 257 8.48 -4.17 -3.75
C ASN A 257 7.31 -3.20 -3.84
N VAL A 258 7.24 -2.28 -2.89
CA VAL A 258 6.20 -1.25 -2.81
C VAL A 258 6.71 0.04 -3.47
N GLY A 259 6.09 0.43 -4.58
CA GLY A 259 6.35 1.69 -5.27
C GLY A 259 5.30 2.75 -4.94
N ILE A 260 5.69 3.97 -4.58
CA ILE A 260 4.79 5.13 -4.49
C ILE A 260 5.26 6.19 -5.50
N GLY A 261 4.40 6.57 -6.45
CA GLY A 261 4.75 7.51 -7.52
C GLY A 261 5.76 6.97 -8.55
N THR A 262 6.08 5.68 -8.52
CA THR A 262 6.94 4.99 -9.48
C THR A 262 6.31 3.69 -9.98
N ALA A 263 6.46 3.43 -11.28
CA ALA A 263 6.04 2.18 -11.92
C ALA A 263 7.14 1.10 -11.96
N ALA A 264 8.33 1.39 -11.42
CA ALA A 264 9.46 0.47 -11.37
C ALA A 264 10.18 0.61 -10.02
N PRO A 265 9.62 0.03 -8.93
CA PRO A 265 10.31 -0.04 -7.66
C PRO A 265 11.57 -0.90 -7.80
N GLU A 266 12.72 -0.35 -7.44
CA GLU A 266 14.01 -1.08 -7.51
C GLU A 266 14.39 -1.68 -6.14
N THR A 267 13.67 -1.29 -5.10
CA THR A 267 13.87 -1.71 -3.71
C THR A 267 12.52 -1.94 -3.04
N LEU A 268 12.54 -2.65 -1.90
CA LEU A 268 11.33 -3.09 -1.19
C LEU A 268 10.35 -1.94 -0.88
N PHE A 269 10.84 -0.71 -0.71
CA PHE A 269 10.02 0.49 -0.59
C PHE A 269 10.66 1.64 -1.37
N HIS A 270 10.12 1.95 -2.55
CA HIS A 270 10.63 2.96 -3.48
C HIS A 270 9.59 4.08 -3.67
N ILE A 271 9.92 5.32 -3.29
CA ILE A 271 9.03 6.49 -3.44
C ILE A 271 9.68 7.49 -4.39
N ILE A 272 8.98 7.89 -5.46
CA ILE A 272 9.41 8.94 -6.38
C ILE A 272 8.35 10.04 -6.45
N GLY A 273 8.80 11.31 -6.37
CA GLY A 273 7.96 12.49 -6.54
C GLY A 273 7.85 13.35 -5.27
N GLY A 274 7.97 14.67 -5.46
CA GLY A 274 7.71 15.75 -4.49
C GLY A 274 7.96 15.45 -3.01
N ALA A 275 9.17 15.75 -2.52
CA ALA A 275 9.53 15.84 -1.08
C ALA A 275 8.74 14.88 -0.15
N PRO A 276 8.94 13.56 -0.26
CA PRO A 276 8.26 12.61 0.62
C PRO A 276 8.65 12.88 2.07
N VAL A 277 7.66 13.22 2.91
CA VAL A 277 7.85 13.40 4.35
C VAL A 277 7.43 12.10 5.03
N PHE A 278 8.38 11.43 5.69
CA PHE A 278 8.07 10.34 6.62
C PHE A 278 7.63 10.94 7.95
N ASP A 279 6.33 11.25 8.07
CA ASP A 279 5.72 11.78 9.29
C ASP A 279 5.42 10.63 10.26
N VAL A 280 6.10 10.60 11.41
CA VAL A 280 5.71 9.76 12.56
C VAL A 280 4.71 10.57 13.38
N ALA A 281 3.51 10.77 12.84
CA ALA A 281 2.51 11.66 13.43
C ALA A 281 2.02 11.13 14.78
N GLY A 282 2.13 11.96 15.83
CA GLY A 282 1.63 11.66 17.18
C GLY A 282 1.80 12.76 18.23
N ALA A 283 2.62 13.79 17.98
CA ALA A 283 2.75 14.93 18.90
C ALA A 283 2.18 16.21 18.26
N ALA A 284 1.16 16.79 18.90
CA ALA A 284 0.40 17.97 18.45
C ALA A 284 1.18 19.30 18.49
N THR A 285 2.50 19.27 18.47
CA THR A 285 3.35 20.46 18.42
C THR A 285 4.61 20.17 17.61
N ALA A 286 4.79 20.93 16.54
CA ALA A 286 5.93 21.04 15.62
C ALA A 286 7.23 20.26 15.91
N TYR A 287 7.78 19.69 14.83
CA TYR A 287 9.15 19.19 14.61
C TYR A 287 9.45 17.71 14.91
N HIS A 288 9.21 16.85 13.91
CA HIS A 288 9.91 15.57 13.76
C HIS A 288 10.36 15.44 12.28
N HIS A 289 11.65 15.64 12.00
CA HIS A 289 12.20 15.65 10.65
C HIS A 289 13.04 14.39 10.39
N LEU A 290 12.54 13.47 9.56
CA LEU A 290 13.43 12.73 8.65
C LEU A 290 13.21 13.31 7.25
N TYR A 291 13.93 14.38 6.94
CA TYR A 291 13.98 14.96 5.61
C TYR A 291 15.06 14.23 4.80
N VAL A 292 14.64 13.41 3.83
CA VAL A 292 15.54 12.84 2.82
C VAL A 292 15.35 13.66 1.54
N GLY A 293 16.22 14.65 1.32
CA GLY A 293 16.28 15.42 0.07
C GLY A 293 17.39 14.88 -0.82
N GLU A 294 17.07 14.53 -2.07
CA GLU A 294 18.01 13.92 -3.01
C GLU A 294 18.83 14.96 -3.81
N GLY A 295 20.15 14.77 -3.83
CA GLY A 295 20.91 14.81 -5.08
C GLY A 295 21.27 13.37 -5.44
N SER A 296 20.75 12.85 -6.56
CA SER A 296 20.84 11.44 -7.03
C SER A 296 22.05 10.67 -6.49
N PRO A 297 21.90 9.88 -5.41
CA PRO A 297 22.93 8.97 -4.94
C PRO A 297 22.74 7.61 -5.63
N THR A 298 23.68 7.21 -6.47
CA THR A 298 23.62 5.96 -7.25
C THR A 298 24.05 4.72 -6.47
N ASP A 299 24.13 4.76 -5.13
CA ASP A 299 24.68 3.65 -4.34
C ASP A 299 24.23 3.68 -2.88
N TRP A 300 23.08 3.10 -2.57
CA TRP A 300 22.72 2.76 -1.19
C TRP A 300 23.45 1.46 -0.79
N ARG A 301 24.76 1.54 -0.55
CA ARG A 301 25.54 0.42 -0.01
C ARG A 301 25.52 0.47 1.51
N SER A 302 25.13 -0.63 2.14
CA SER A 302 25.46 -0.91 3.54
C SER A 302 26.96 -0.70 3.72
N TYR A 303 27.36 0.05 4.75
CA TYR A 303 28.79 0.22 5.08
C TYR A 303 29.43 -1.17 5.24
N GLU A 304 30.49 -1.41 4.47
CA GLU A 304 31.15 -2.71 4.36
C GLU A 304 31.55 -3.20 5.77
N GLY A 305 30.96 -4.31 6.23
CA GLY A 305 31.23 -4.92 7.53
C GLY A 305 30.26 -4.59 8.68
N SER A 306 29.20 -3.79 8.48
CA SER A 306 28.16 -3.59 9.52
C SER A 306 27.06 -4.65 9.45
N THR A 307 26.89 -5.44 10.51
CA THR A 307 25.78 -6.40 10.67
C THR A 307 24.54 -5.77 11.34
N THR A 308 24.55 -4.45 11.58
CA THR A 308 23.48 -3.73 12.30
C THR A 308 23.00 -2.53 11.51
N ALA A 309 21.69 -2.25 11.58
CA ALA A 309 21.05 -1.14 10.88
C ALA A 309 21.61 0.22 11.34
N SER A 310 22.25 0.96 10.42
CA SER A 310 22.65 2.35 10.63
C SER A 310 21.54 3.29 10.19
N LEU A 311 21.30 4.37 10.95
CA LEU A 311 20.54 5.50 10.43
C LEU A 311 21.49 6.33 9.57
N GLN A 312 21.27 6.31 8.26
CA GLN A 312 22.09 7.00 7.28
C GLN A 312 21.25 8.08 6.58
N ILE A 313 21.62 9.34 6.78
CA ILE A 313 21.01 10.50 6.13
C ILE A 313 22.03 10.99 5.10
N GLN A 314 21.84 10.64 3.83
CA GLN A 314 22.72 11.06 2.73
C GLN A 314 22.10 12.24 1.99
N ASN A 315 22.86 13.32 1.84
CA ASN A 315 22.48 14.50 1.08
C ASN A 315 23.13 14.50 -0.32
N SER A 316 24.27 13.80 -0.49
CA SER A 316 24.94 13.58 -1.78
C SER A 316 25.87 12.36 -1.71
N ALA A 317 26.50 11.99 -2.83
CA ALA A 317 27.52 10.94 -2.89
C ALA A 317 28.69 11.11 -1.90
N THR A 318 28.95 12.34 -1.42
CA THR A 318 30.07 12.64 -0.51
C THR A 318 29.66 13.43 0.73
N ARG A 319 28.37 13.60 1.01
CA ARG A 319 27.87 14.36 2.16
C ARG A 319 26.71 13.64 2.83
N GLY A 320 26.86 13.31 4.10
CA GLY A 320 25.84 12.65 4.90
C GLY A 320 26.21 12.49 6.37
N LEU A 321 25.21 12.19 7.18
CA LEU A 321 25.33 11.82 8.58
C LEU A 321 25.03 10.32 8.72
N VAL A 322 25.97 9.56 9.28
CA VAL A 322 25.76 8.14 9.57
C VAL A 322 25.89 7.89 11.07
N LEU A 323 24.83 7.33 11.66
CA LEU A 323 24.85 6.75 13.01
C LEU A 323 25.00 5.24 12.87
N THR A 324 26.24 4.77 12.99
CA THR A 324 26.54 3.34 12.83
C THR A 324 26.63 2.69 14.22
N PRO A 325 25.76 1.73 14.56
CA PRO A 325 25.99 0.86 15.71
C PRO A 325 27.23 0.02 15.43
N GLN A 326 28.13 -0.10 16.41
CA GLN A 326 29.24 -1.05 16.33
C GLN A 326 28.88 -2.33 17.09
N SER A 327 29.34 -3.49 16.61
CA SER A 327 29.17 -4.77 17.33
C SER A 327 29.89 -4.77 18.69
N THR A 328 30.86 -3.87 18.87
CA THR A 328 31.51 -3.52 20.14
C THR A 328 31.99 -2.08 20.08
N GLY A 329 31.82 -1.28 21.15
CA GLY A 329 32.27 0.11 21.23
C GLY A 329 31.13 1.14 21.20
N ASN A 330 31.46 2.42 21.23
CA ASN A 330 30.49 3.52 21.20
C ASN A 330 29.95 3.71 19.78
N ALA A 331 28.68 4.10 19.65
CA ALA A 331 28.12 4.54 18.38
C ALA A 331 29.00 5.64 17.76
N ARG A 332 29.34 5.48 16.47
CA ARG A 332 30.14 6.47 15.74
C ARG A 332 29.22 7.46 15.04
N PHE A 333 29.50 8.74 15.24
CA PHE A 333 28.94 9.84 14.44
C PHE A 333 29.92 10.12 13.30
N MET A 334 29.57 9.73 12.08
CA MET A 334 30.39 9.99 10.88
C MET A 334 29.75 11.11 10.07
N THR A 335 30.52 12.16 9.78
CA THR A 335 30.13 13.23 8.87
C THR A 335 31.13 13.33 7.71
N SER A 336 30.73 13.96 6.61
CA SER A 336 31.59 14.19 5.45
C SER A 336 31.47 15.66 5.01
N GLY A 337 32.63 16.30 4.81
CA GLY A 337 32.72 17.74 4.55
C GLY A 337 32.79 18.63 5.81
N GLY A 338 32.92 18.04 7.00
CA GLY A 338 33.01 18.73 8.28
C GLY A 338 31.84 18.43 9.23
N PHE A 339 31.90 18.95 10.46
CA PHE A 339 30.87 18.81 11.49
C PHE A 339 30.79 20.09 12.33
N ASP A 340 29.63 20.74 12.27
CA ASP A 340 29.38 21.97 13.02
C ASP A 340 28.34 21.72 14.11
N ILE A 341 28.65 22.14 15.32
CA ILE A 341 27.70 22.21 16.43
C ILE A 341 27.28 23.68 16.58
N TYR A 342 26.02 23.98 16.25
CA TYR A 342 25.41 25.26 16.53
C TYR A 342 24.78 25.25 17.93
N THR A 343 25.06 26.28 18.71
CA THR A 343 24.41 26.54 20.00
C THR A 343 23.49 27.75 19.84
N GLY A 344 22.19 27.55 19.99
CA GLY A 344 21.18 28.61 19.97
C GLY A 344 20.23 28.49 21.15
N ALA A 345 19.55 29.58 21.52
CA ALA A 345 18.57 29.59 22.61
C ALA A 345 17.33 28.71 22.31
N THR A 346 17.10 28.42 21.02
CA THR A 346 16.00 27.58 20.52
C THR A 346 16.53 26.66 19.41
N VAL A 347 16.15 25.39 19.43
CA VAL A 347 16.49 24.40 18.39
C VAL A 347 15.67 24.68 17.14
N GLY A 348 16.31 24.77 15.95
CA GLY A 348 15.61 24.85 14.65
C GLY A 348 15.45 26.24 14.05
N THR A 349 16.04 27.29 14.63
CA THR A 349 16.20 28.58 13.95
C THR A 349 17.63 28.68 13.40
N ASP A 350 17.81 29.23 12.20
CA ASP A 350 19.15 29.50 11.59
C ASP A 350 19.94 30.60 12.34
N THR A 351 19.57 30.89 13.58
CA THR A 351 20.06 32.00 14.40
C THR A 351 20.97 31.55 15.54
N GLY A 352 21.40 30.28 15.56
CA GLY A 352 22.38 29.76 16.52
C GLY A 352 23.79 30.22 16.19
N THR A 353 24.63 30.41 17.20
CA THR A 353 26.06 30.70 17.02
C THR A 353 26.81 29.38 16.92
N GLN A 354 27.77 29.26 16.00
CA GLN A 354 28.60 28.06 15.83
C GLN A 354 29.55 27.91 17.03
N GLY A 355 29.30 26.91 17.87
CA GLY A 355 30.07 26.66 19.09
C GLY A 355 31.29 25.77 18.89
N MET A 356 31.19 24.79 17.98
CA MET A 356 32.29 23.92 17.60
C MET A 356 32.24 23.61 16.10
N THR A 357 33.40 23.56 15.47
CA THR A 357 33.61 23.28 14.05
C THR A 357 34.66 22.19 13.95
N ILE A 358 34.40 21.12 13.21
CA ILE A 358 35.44 20.20 12.74
C ILE A 358 35.44 20.31 11.24
N ASP A 359 36.46 20.93 10.66
CA ASP A 359 36.49 21.12 9.21
C ASP A 359 36.84 19.82 8.46
N SER A 360 36.78 19.87 7.13
CA SER A 360 37.18 18.74 6.27
C SER A 360 38.67 18.40 6.32
N SER A 361 39.50 19.29 6.88
CA SER A 361 40.93 19.09 7.13
C SER A 361 41.20 18.51 8.52
N GLN A 362 40.14 18.19 9.29
CA GLN A 362 40.18 17.66 10.66
C GLN A 362 40.64 18.68 11.70
N ASN A 363 40.61 19.98 11.39
CA ASN A 363 40.89 21.03 12.36
C ASN A 363 39.66 21.26 13.23
N VAL A 364 39.89 21.33 14.54
CA VAL A 364 38.85 21.58 15.55
C VAL A 364 38.86 23.06 15.93
N GLY A 365 37.83 23.79 15.53
CA GLY A 365 37.53 25.14 16.02
C GLY A 365 36.54 25.08 17.18
N ILE A 366 36.83 25.78 18.28
CA ILE A 366 35.88 26.04 19.37
C ILE A 366 35.67 27.56 19.38
N GLY A 367 34.43 28.00 19.18
CA GLY A 367 34.09 29.43 19.04
C GLY A 367 34.65 30.12 17.78
N THR A 368 35.16 29.35 16.81
CA THR A 368 35.59 29.82 15.49
C THR A 368 35.04 28.93 14.38
N THR A 369 34.76 29.52 13.22
CA THR A 369 34.17 28.83 12.06
C THR A 369 35.21 28.45 11.01
N ASN A 370 36.42 29.03 11.09
CA ASN A 370 37.51 28.80 10.16
C ASN A 370 38.79 28.45 10.92
N PRO A 371 38.86 27.27 11.57
CA PRO A 371 40.04 26.87 12.30
C PRO A 371 41.24 26.78 11.33
N ASN A 372 42.31 27.53 11.60
CA ASN A 372 43.54 27.52 10.81
C ASN A 372 44.66 26.68 11.44
N ALA A 373 44.35 26.02 12.56
CA ALA A 373 45.21 25.07 13.25
C ALA A 373 44.40 23.84 13.69
N LEU A 374 45.08 22.71 13.92
CA LEU A 374 44.45 21.44 14.30
C LEU A 374 43.50 21.57 15.52
N LEU A 375 43.81 22.50 16.43
CA LEU A 375 42.92 22.96 17.49
C LEU A 375 43.03 24.48 17.61
N GLN A 376 41.92 25.19 17.41
CA GLN A 376 41.80 26.63 17.62
C GLN A 376 40.65 26.89 18.59
N VAL A 377 40.89 27.71 19.60
CA VAL A 377 39.88 28.08 20.61
C VAL A 377 39.77 29.60 20.63
N GLU A 378 38.60 30.12 20.27
CA GLU A 378 38.23 31.54 20.25
C GLU A 378 36.96 31.76 21.10
N GLY A 379 36.77 32.93 21.70
CA GLY A 379 35.59 33.24 22.53
C GLY A 379 35.68 34.54 23.32
N ASP A 380 34.52 35.10 23.69
CA ASP A 380 34.35 36.44 24.28
C ASP A 380 34.88 36.55 25.73
N GLN A 381 35.63 37.61 25.96
CA GLN A 381 36.64 37.80 27.00
C GLN A 381 36.09 38.67 28.13
N ALA A 382 35.40 38.08 29.10
CA ALA A 382 35.13 38.78 30.36
C ALA A 382 36.33 38.59 31.30
N ALA A 383 36.92 39.69 31.79
CA ALA A 383 38.04 39.65 32.73
C ALA A 383 37.74 38.73 33.93
N GLY A 384 38.57 37.71 34.13
CA GLY A 384 38.38 36.67 35.15
C GLY A 384 37.73 35.37 34.63
N SER A 385 37.64 35.18 33.32
CA SER A 385 37.14 33.95 32.69
C SER A 385 38.27 32.94 32.50
N THR A 386 37.96 31.65 32.67
CA THR A 386 38.88 30.54 32.50
C THR A 386 39.09 30.21 31.01
N LEU A 387 39.69 31.12 30.24
CA LEU A 387 40.38 30.75 29.02
C LEU A 387 41.65 30.01 29.41
N ALA A 388 41.46 28.75 29.78
CA ALA A 388 42.52 27.82 30.08
C ALA A 388 42.63 26.84 28.92
N LEU A 389 43.60 27.03 28.02
CA LEU A 389 44.13 25.88 27.31
C LEU A 389 44.94 25.09 28.34
N ASN A 390 44.28 24.14 29.01
CA ASN A 390 44.94 23.21 29.91
C ASN A 390 45.31 21.96 29.10
N ALA A 391 46.49 22.01 28.47
CA ALA A 391 47.06 20.83 27.85
C ALA A 391 47.73 19.99 28.94
N SER A 392 47.00 18.96 29.39
CA SER A 392 47.46 17.88 30.28
C SER A 392 48.07 18.31 31.63
N GLY A 393 47.80 19.52 32.12
CA GLY A 393 48.38 20.07 33.35
C GLY A 393 49.84 20.52 33.26
N VAL A 394 50.46 20.43 32.08
CA VAL A 394 51.87 20.80 31.85
C VAL A 394 51.98 22.17 31.19
N LEU A 395 51.16 22.45 30.18
CA LEU A 395 51.05 23.79 29.60
C LEU A 395 49.68 24.35 29.99
N TYR A 396 49.70 25.39 30.81
CA TYR A 396 48.51 26.11 31.24
C TYR A 396 48.62 27.55 30.79
N VAL A 397 47.79 27.96 29.84
CA VAL A 397 47.72 29.35 29.39
C VAL A 397 46.46 29.96 29.99
N ASN A 398 46.58 31.05 30.74
CA ASN A 398 45.44 31.86 31.17
C ASN A 398 45.48 33.23 30.48
N GLU A 399 44.56 34.13 30.87
CA GLU A 399 44.44 35.48 30.29
C GLU A 399 45.76 36.28 30.27
N SER A 400 46.68 36.04 31.21
CA SER A 400 47.87 36.88 31.40
C SER A 400 49.21 36.13 31.46
N ASN A 401 49.19 34.82 31.70
CA ASN A 401 50.36 34.04 32.07
C ASN A 401 50.38 32.64 31.41
N VAL A 402 51.59 32.13 31.21
CA VAL A 402 51.88 30.75 30.79
C VAL A 402 52.54 30.00 31.95
N GLY A 403 51.87 28.96 32.43
CA GLY A 403 52.41 27.97 33.35
C GLY A 403 53.02 26.79 32.60
N VAL A 404 54.26 26.44 32.94
CA VAL A 404 54.94 25.21 32.49
C VAL A 404 55.21 24.33 33.71
N GLY A 405 54.45 23.25 33.85
CA GLY A 405 54.47 22.38 35.04
C GLY A 405 53.68 22.95 36.25
N THR A 406 52.86 23.98 36.04
CA THR A 406 51.97 24.55 37.07
C THR A 406 50.70 25.13 36.45
N VAL A 407 49.57 24.94 37.13
CA VAL A 407 48.26 25.52 36.77
C VAL A 407 47.97 26.84 37.49
N ALA A 408 48.89 27.30 38.35
CA ALA A 408 48.82 28.58 39.04
C ALA A 408 50.07 29.41 38.72
N PRO A 409 50.24 29.87 37.47
CA PRO A 409 51.37 30.72 37.12
C PRO A 409 51.26 32.06 37.85
N LEU A 410 52.23 32.35 38.72
CA LEU A 410 52.29 33.59 39.50
C LEU A 410 52.91 34.76 38.71
N ARG A 411 53.43 34.48 37.52
CA ARG A 411 54.13 35.41 36.63
C ARG A 411 53.88 35.02 35.17
N ALA A 412 54.13 35.96 34.26
CA ALA A 412 53.90 35.83 32.80
C ALA A 412 54.43 34.51 32.22
N ILE A 413 55.61 34.05 32.65
CA ILE A 413 56.08 32.69 32.39
C ILE A 413 56.48 32.09 33.75
N HIS A 414 55.80 31.03 34.16
CA HIS A 414 56.09 30.31 35.41
C HIS A 414 56.41 28.85 35.10
N ALA A 415 57.70 28.53 35.02
CA ALA A 415 58.18 27.18 34.80
C ALA A 415 58.68 26.56 36.12
N ILE A 416 58.09 25.44 36.55
CA ILE A 416 58.54 24.68 37.72
C ILE A 416 58.89 23.25 37.27
N SER A 417 60.03 22.72 37.74
CA SER A 417 60.49 21.34 37.49
C SER A 417 60.77 20.63 38.80
N ALA A 418 60.33 19.38 38.91
CA ALA A 418 60.48 18.56 40.11
C ALA A 418 61.77 17.70 40.14
N GLY A 419 62.70 17.84 39.18
CA GLY A 419 63.87 16.94 39.15
C GLY A 419 65.06 17.28 38.23
N ALA A 420 64.95 18.26 37.32
CA ALA A 420 66.08 18.75 36.53
C ALA A 420 66.06 20.28 36.41
N LEU A 421 67.23 20.91 36.17
CA LEU A 421 67.32 22.36 35.96
C LEU A 421 66.40 22.79 34.82
N THR A 422 65.58 23.81 35.05
CA THR A 422 64.82 24.49 33.99
C THR A 422 65.81 25.24 33.09
N ARG A 423 66.10 24.70 31.90
CA ARG A 423 66.98 25.35 30.92
C ARG A 423 66.15 26.14 29.91
N ILE A 424 66.37 27.45 29.82
CA ILE A 424 65.87 28.30 28.72
C ILE A 424 67.02 28.48 27.73
N ARG A 425 66.84 28.02 26.48
CA ARG A 425 67.85 28.17 25.42
C ARG A 425 67.36 29.23 24.42
N SER A 426 68.21 30.21 24.12
CA SER A 426 67.99 31.22 23.07
C SER A 426 68.90 30.92 21.88
N GLU A 427 68.33 30.77 20.70
CA GLU A 427 69.05 30.49 19.44
C GLU A 427 68.74 31.66 18.48
N GLY A 428 69.74 32.48 18.14
CA GLY A 428 69.58 33.64 17.26
C GLY A 428 69.85 33.30 15.79
N GLY A 429 69.09 33.90 14.87
CA GLY A 429 69.40 33.91 13.42
C GLY A 429 70.40 35.00 13.03
N ASN A 430 71.07 34.86 11.88
CA ASN A 430 72.13 35.72 11.35
C ASN A 430 71.88 37.23 11.60
N GLY A 431 72.47 37.79 12.66
CA GLY A 431 72.38 39.21 12.99
C GLY A 431 71.74 39.58 14.34
N PHE A 432 71.28 38.62 15.15
CA PHE A 432 70.91 38.87 16.55
C PHE A 432 71.82 38.09 17.50
N SER A 433 72.49 38.80 18.41
CA SER A 433 73.22 38.23 19.55
C SER A 433 72.27 37.35 20.37
N GLY A 434 72.53 36.04 20.42
CA GLY A 434 71.85 35.17 21.37
C GLY A 434 72.13 35.68 22.78
N GLY A 435 71.09 36.04 23.51
CA GLY A 435 71.23 36.73 24.79
C GLY A 435 69.95 36.72 25.62
N PHE A 436 70.07 37.14 26.87
CA PHE A 436 68.96 37.42 27.76
C PHE A 436 68.89 38.92 27.99
N GLU A 437 67.80 39.55 27.55
CA GLU A 437 67.54 40.97 27.76
C GLU A 437 66.51 41.15 28.87
N ALA A 438 66.84 41.99 29.85
CA ALA A 438 65.92 42.52 30.83
C ALA A 438 65.58 43.96 30.44
N ILE A 439 64.37 44.15 29.90
CA ILE A 439 63.83 45.47 29.56
C ILE A 439 63.20 46.06 30.83
N SER A 440 63.68 47.23 31.27
CA SER A 440 63.08 47.97 32.38
C SER A 440 61.85 48.72 31.90
N GLY A 441 60.70 48.43 32.54
CA GLY A 441 59.47 49.21 32.41
C GLY A 441 59.30 50.27 33.51
N ASP A 442 60.33 50.48 34.34
CA ASP A 442 60.34 51.55 35.35
C ASP A 442 60.31 52.90 34.65
N THR A 443 59.61 53.88 35.23
CA THR A 443 59.48 55.24 34.70
C THR A 443 60.60 56.18 35.14
N ASP A 444 61.51 55.75 36.03
CA ASP A 444 62.71 56.52 36.37
C ASP A 444 63.64 56.72 35.17
N SER A 445 63.98 57.99 34.89
CA SER A 445 64.95 58.38 33.86
C SER A 445 66.34 57.72 34.00
N ALA A 446 66.71 57.27 35.21
CA ALA A 446 67.93 56.53 35.49
C ALA A 446 67.80 55.02 35.22
N ALA A 447 66.60 54.50 35.02
CA ALA A 447 66.38 53.10 34.69
C ALA A 447 67.06 52.74 33.37
N ARG A 448 67.63 51.53 33.31
CA ARG A 448 68.33 51.01 32.13
C ARG A 448 67.89 49.59 31.84
N ASN A 449 67.87 49.26 30.55
CA ASN A 449 67.73 47.89 30.11
C ASN A 449 69.11 47.25 30.20
N TRP A 450 69.14 45.97 30.55
CA TRP A 450 70.37 45.19 30.64
C TRP A 450 70.28 44.01 29.70
N ALA A 451 71.39 43.69 29.04
CA ALA A 451 71.47 42.48 28.25
C ALA A 451 72.75 41.72 28.55
N MET A 452 72.61 40.41 28.64
CA MET A 452 73.72 39.46 28.54
C MET A 452 73.73 38.96 27.10
N VAL A 453 74.75 39.33 26.33
CA VAL A 453 74.79 39.10 24.89
C VAL A 453 76.13 38.50 24.48
N THR A 454 76.13 37.85 23.32
CA THR A 454 77.36 37.47 22.61
C THR A 454 77.65 38.53 21.54
N ASP A 455 78.84 39.11 21.47
CA ASP A 455 79.15 40.07 20.39
C ASP A 455 79.29 39.31 19.06
N GLN A 456 78.70 39.85 17.99
CA GLN A 456 78.79 39.26 16.65
C GLN A 456 79.68 40.08 15.70
N THR A 457 80.11 41.27 16.11
CA THR A 457 81.13 42.03 15.39
C THR A 457 82.51 41.43 15.58
N VAL A 458 82.73 40.78 16.74
CA VAL A 458 83.88 39.94 17.07
C VAL A 458 83.37 38.61 17.63
N VAL A 459 83.42 37.56 16.81
CA VAL A 459 82.86 36.24 17.16
C VAL A 459 83.51 35.68 18.42
N GLY A 460 82.67 35.26 19.37
CA GLY A 460 83.08 34.54 20.58
C GLY A 460 83.22 35.44 21.81
N ASP A 461 83.07 36.75 21.66
CA ASP A 461 83.02 37.66 22.78
C ASP A 461 81.65 37.56 23.47
N PHE A 462 81.63 37.69 24.79
CA PHE A 462 80.44 37.78 25.63
C PHE A 462 80.45 39.15 26.32
N GLN A 463 79.32 39.83 26.34
CA GLN A 463 79.21 41.19 26.85
C GLN A 463 78.01 41.32 27.78
N ILE A 464 78.19 42.12 28.82
CA ILE A 464 77.12 42.64 29.64
C ILE A 464 76.93 44.10 29.25
N GLN A 465 75.79 44.38 28.66
CA GLN A 465 75.45 45.67 28.11
C GLN A 465 74.36 46.34 28.92
N VAL A 466 74.41 47.66 28.92
CA VAL A 466 73.39 48.54 29.47
C VAL A 466 72.89 49.47 28.37
N SER A 467 71.62 49.86 28.44
CA SER A 467 71.08 50.86 27.53
C SER A 467 71.66 52.25 27.82
N ALA A 468 71.64 53.15 26.82
CA ALA A 468 72.05 54.53 27.04
C ALA A 468 70.99 55.32 27.83
N SER A 469 69.71 54.97 27.61
CA SER A 469 68.54 55.55 28.26
C SER A 469 67.46 54.49 28.50
N GLN A 470 66.49 54.80 29.35
CA GLN A 470 65.31 53.96 29.59
C GLN A 470 64.64 53.55 28.27
N GLY A 471 64.28 52.27 28.14
CA GLY A 471 63.52 51.75 26.99
C GLY A 471 64.31 51.57 25.68
N THR A 472 65.59 51.95 25.63
CA THR A 472 66.43 51.74 24.44
C THR A 472 67.18 50.41 24.51
N THR A 473 67.60 49.89 23.36
CA THR A 473 68.36 48.63 23.29
C THR A 473 69.70 48.78 24.01
N PRO A 474 70.06 47.84 24.91
CA PRO A 474 71.39 47.75 25.48
C PRO A 474 72.46 47.75 24.37
N SER A 475 73.45 48.63 24.51
CA SER A 475 74.50 48.83 23.51
C SER A 475 75.79 49.40 24.11
N THR A 476 75.71 49.96 25.32
CA THR A 476 76.89 50.39 26.07
C THR A 476 77.42 49.19 26.84
N ASN A 477 78.64 48.76 26.51
CA ASN A 477 79.31 47.68 27.23
C ASN A 477 79.72 48.15 28.62
N VAL A 478 79.25 47.44 29.64
CA VAL A 478 79.69 47.62 31.03
C VAL A 478 80.84 46.67 31.34
N MET A 479 80.74 45.44 30.83
CA MET A 479 81.75 44.42 30.96
C MET A 479 81.83 43.62 29.67
N ALA A 480 83.05 43.38 29.20
CA ALA A 480 83.32 42.59 28.01
C ALA A 480 84.24 41.43 28.36
N PHE A 481 83.91 40.24 27.86
CA PHE A 481 84.71 39.03 27.91
C PHE A 481 85.06 38.70 26.48
N LEU A 482 86.32 38.91 26.10
CA LEU A 482 86.76 38.67 24.74
C LEU A 482 87.03 37.18 24.52
N SER A 483 86.91 36.74 23.27
CA SER A 483 87.21 35.39 22.82
C SER A 483 88.67 34.97 23.06
N GLY A 484 89.59 35.94 23.22
CA GLY A 484 90.98 35.72 23.65
C GLY A 484 91.15 35.42 25.15
N GLY A 485 90.08 35.58 25.95
CA GLY A 485 90.06 35.36 27.40
C GLY A 485 90.23 36.62 28.24
N GLU A 486 90.41 37.78 27.62
CA GLU A 486 90.52 39.06 28.31
C GLU A 486 89.16 39.54 28.85
N VAL A 487 89.18 40.16 30.02
CA VAL A 487 88.01 40.77 30.67
C VAL A 487 88.23 42.27 30.78
N GLY A 488 87.38 43.04 30.13
CA GLY A 488 87.31 44.49 30.27
C GLY A 488 86.17 44.90 31.19
N ILE A 489 86.43 45.78 32.16
CA ILE A 489 85.41 46.44 32.99
C ILE A 489 85.48 47.93 32.69
N GLY A 490 84.40 48.50 32.16
CA GLY A 490 84.38 49.88 31.66
C GLY A 490 85.09 50.10 30.32
N THR A 491 85.84 49.09 29.83
CA THR A 491 86.52 49.10 28.53
C THR A 491 86.07 47.90 27.67
N THR A 492 86.00 48.11 26.37
CA THR A 492 85.69 47.06 25.37
C THR A 492 86.93 46.55 24.65
N ARG A 493 88.09 47.14 24.91
CA ARG A 493 89.35 46.81 24.26
C ARG A 493 90.45 46.63 25.31
N PRO A 494 90.27 45.71 26.28
CA PRO A 494 91.32 45.41 27.24
C PRO A 494 92.60 45.01 26.51
N SER A 495 93.71 45.64 26.89
CA SER A 495 95.07 45.35 26.44
C SER A 495 95.76 44.28 27.29
N HIS A 496 95.12 43.88 28.40
CA HIS A 496 95.58 42.89 29.35
C HIS A 496 94.43 41.92 29.69
N LEU A 497 94.76 40.75 30.25
CA LEU A 497 93.76 39.73 30.62
C LEU A 497 92.64 40.25 31.55
N LEU A 498 92.95 41.23 32.40
CA LEU A 498 91.96 42.00 33.14
C LEU A 498 92.34 43.47 33.04
N GLU A 499 91.48 44.28 32.44
CA GLU A 499 91.63 45.72 32.42
C GLU A 499 90.38 46.37 33.03
N VAL A 500 90.61 47.27 33.98
CA VAL A 500 89.54 48.08 34.57
C VAL A 500 89.82 49.52 34.21
N ASP A 501 88.92 50.11 33.44
CA ASP A 501 88.95 51.55 33.16
C ASP A 501 88.29 52.30 34.33
N GLY A 502 89.09 52.53 35.37
CA GLY A 502 88.66 53.17 36.62
C GLY A 502 89.46 52.73 37.84
N SER A 503 89.05 53.20 39.01
CA SER A 503 89.67 52.83 40.29
C SER A 503 89.25 51.42 40.71
N VAL A 504 90.24 50.58 41.05
CA VAL A 504 90.00 49.26 41.63
C VAL A 504 90.16 49.34 43.14
N TYR A 505 89.11 48.98 43.87
CA TYR A 505 89.18 48.78 45.32
C TYR A 505 89.24 47.28 45.63
N VAL A 506 90.35 46.83 46.22
CA VAL A 506 90.54 45.42 46.63
C VAL A 506 90.43 45.34 48.15
N ASN A 507 89.34 44.78 48.64
CA ASN A 507 89.18 44.52 50.07
C ASN A 507 89.87 43.19 50.43
N GLY A 508 91.16 43.27 50.78
CA GLY A 508 92.03 42.12 51.05
C GLY A 508 93.40 42.27 50.39
N SER A 509 94.14 41.17 50.25
CA SER A 509 95.45 41.17 49.59
C SER A 509 95.34 40.98 48.09
N LEU A 510 96.05 41.80 47.30
CA LEU A 510 96.30 41.57 45.88
C LEU A 510 97.59 40.77 45.72
N ASN A 511 97.50 39.52 45.25
CA ASN A 511 98.68 38.68 45.03
C ASN A 511 99.08 38.71 43.54
N VAL A 512 100.23 39.29 43.24
CA VAL A 512 100.81 39.35 41.90
C VAL A 512 101.96 38.35 41.83
N SER A 513 101.81 37.29 41.03
CA SER A 513 102.82 36.24 40.90
C SER A 513 103.03 35.85 39.44
N GLY A 514 104.29 35.86 38.99
CA GLY A 514 104.70 35.56 37.62
C GLY A 514 106.17 35.96 37.38
N THR A 515 106.90 35.21 36.56
CA THR A 515 108.31 35.52 36.23
C THR A 515 108.37 36.77 35.35
N GLY A 516 108.61 37.93 35.97
CA GLY A 516 108.71 39.24 35.30
C GLY A 516 107.50 40.17 35.49
N GLY A 517 106.54 39.83 36.37
CA GLY A 517 105.44 40.73 36.71
C GLY A 517 105.92 41.86 37.62
N ASP A 518 106.08 43.06 37.07
CA ASP A 518 106.40 44.26 37.83
C ASP A 518 105.09 44.90 38.32
N PHE A 519 104.95 45.16 39.63
CA PHE A 519 103.82 45.94 40.15
C PHE A 519 104.11 47.42 39.92
N VAL A 520 103.83 47.87 38.70
CA VAL A 520 104.14 49.23 38.27
C VAL A 520 103.04 50.17 38.75
N VAL A 521 103.35 51.01 39.74
CA VAL A 521 102.50 52.13 40.14
C VAL A 521 103.05 53.39 39.48
N ASN A 522 102.35 53.91 38.47
CA ASN A 522 102.80 55.08 37.70
C ASN A 522 102.53 56.44 38.40
N ASN A 523 102.15 56.43 39.69
CA ASN A 523 101.94 57.62 40.52
C ASN A 523 102.37 57.37 41.98
N SER A 524 102.74 58.43 42.70
CA SER A 524 103.40 58.40 44.03
C SER A 524 102.58 57.90 45.23
N ASP A 525 101.36 57.38 45.02
CA ASP A 525 100.38 57.13 46.09
C ASP A 525 100.17 55.63 46.38
N LEU A 526 101.25 54.89 46.66
CA LEU A 526 101.12 53.58 47.28
C LEU A 526 101.10 53.73 48.82
N PHE A 527 99.90 53.82 49.39
CA PHE A 527 99.71 53.74 50.85
C PHE A 527 99.55 52.27 51.25
N VAL A 528 100.60 51.69 51.83
CA VAL A 528 100.53 50.37 52.48
C VAL A 528 100.28 50.62 53.96
N ASP A 529 99.05 50.43 54.42
CA ASP A 529 98.74 50.34 55.85
C ASP A 529 99.03 48.90 56.30
N THR A 530 99.90 48.73 57.30
CA THR A 530 100.40 47.41 57.76
C THR A 530 99.53 46.78 58.82
#